data_AF-G0MUY1-F1
#
_entry.id   AF-G0MUY1-F1
#
_cell.length_a   1.000
_cell.length_b   1.000
_cell.length_c   1.000
_cell.angle_alpha   90.00
_cell.angle_beta   90.00
_cell.angle_gamma   90.00
#
_symmetry.space_group_name_H-M   'P 1'
#
loop_
_entity.id
_entity.type
_entity.pdbx_description
1 polymer ?
#
loop_
_entity_poly.entity_id
_entity_poly.type
_entity_poly.pdbx_seq_one_letter_code
_entity_poly.pdbx_strand_id
1 'polypeptide(L)'
;MSTAEPTTSKAVQCEICGRFLKSEEHLKKHEKTHNEAERKHECTECSKRFHTGELLRKHQIVHRIPKKSIICDVCNKTYSSTGALAKHKRKHESAKRFTCPHCYQSFDLSDPFKIHLRKHENLKPFGCSYCFKQFTSRSVCRRHVQLMHEKSGDK
;
A
#
# COMPACT_ATOMS: atom_id res chain seq x y z
N MET A 1 31.91 -30.53 15.13
CA MET A 1 31.33 -29.16 15.12
C MET A 1 29.97 -29.27 14.45
N SER A 2 28.91 -29.10 15.22
CA SER A 2 27.51 -29.21 14.78
C SER A 2 27.13 -27.98 13.96
N THR A 3 26.65 -28.17 12.74
CA THR A 3 25.96 -27.12 12.00
C THR A 3 24.55 -27.60 11.68
N ALA A 4 23.61 -26.95 12.37
CA ALA A 4 22.19 -27.23 12.34
C ALA A 4 21.58 -27.11 10.94
N GLU A 5 20.69 -28.03 10.61
CA GLU A 5 19.86 -28.02 9.42
C GLU A 5 18.91 -26.79 9.42
N PRO A 6 18.64 -26.19 8.25
CA PRO A 6 17.67 -25.11 8.14
C PRO A 6 16.26 -25.68 8.29
N THR A 7 15.57 -25.31 9.37
CA THR A 7 14.15 -25.59 9.55
C THR A 7 13.33 -24.86 8.48
N THR A 8 12.98 -25.56 7.41
CA THR A 8 11.99 -25.10 6.43
C THR A 8 10.63 -24.99 7.11
N SER A 9 10.37 -23.85 7.75
CA SER A 9 9.04 -23.48 8.22
C SER A 9 8.15 -23.30 6.99
N LYS A 10 7.38 -24.34 6.67
CA LYS A 10 6.49 -24.39 5.50
C LYS A 10 5.51 -23.22 5.57
N ALA A 11 5.63 -22.28 4.65
CA ALA A 11 4.71 -21.15 4.59
C ALA A 11 3.33 -21.62 4.11
N VAL A 12 2.28 -21.24 4.82
CA VAL A 12 0.88 -21.63 4.54
C VAL A 12 0.23 -20.54 3.68
N GLN A 13 -0.39 -20.93 2.57
CA GLN A 13 -1.05 -20.01 1.65
C GLN A 13 -2.48 -19.70 2.12
N CYS A 14 -2.88 -18.44 2.03
CA CYS A 14 -4.27 -18.04 2.20
C CYS A 14 -5.05 -18.25 0.90
N GLU A 15 -6.08 -19.09 0.93
CA GLU A 15 -6.91 -19.39 -0.24
C GLU A 15 -7.72 -18.19 -0.74
N ILE A 16 -8.00 -17.22 0.13
CA ILE A 16 -8.80 -16.03 -0.22
C ILE A 16 -7.98 -15.00 -1.02
N CYS A 17 -6.67 -14.88 -0.77
CA CYS A 17 -5.85 -13.83 -1.39
C CYS A 17 -4.48 -14.27 -1.91
N GLY A 18 -4.18 -15.57 -1.84
CA GLY A 18 -2.93 -16.16 -2.31
C GLY A 18 -1.68 -15.79 -1.49
N ARG A 19 -1.84 -15.14 -0.32
CA ARG A 19 -0.71 -14.70 0.50
C ARG A 19 -0.11 -15.85 1.31
N PHE A 20 1.20 -16.03 1.23
CA PHE A 20 1.94 -16.99 2.06
C PHE A 20 2.25 -16.40 3.45
N LEU A 21 1.99 -17.20 4.49
CA LEU A 21 2.14 -16.85 5.89
C LEU A 21 3.02 -17.86 6.60
N LYS A 22 3.78 -17.40 7.59
CA LYS A 22 4.82 -18.21 8.24
C LYS A 22 4.31 -19.37 9.09
N SER A 23 3.04 -19.37 9.49
CA SER A 23 2.40 -20.48 10.20
C SER A 23 0.88 -20.43 10.09
N GLU A 24 0.23 -21.54 10.44
CA GLU A 24 -1.22 -21.70 10.39
C GLU A 24 -1.97 -20.82 11.41
N GLU A 25 -1.36 -20.53 12.57
CA GLU A 25 -1.91 -19.57 13.53
C GLU A 25 -1.98 -18.15 12.93
N HIS A 26 -0.96 -17.77 12.15
CA HIS A 26 -0.96 -16.49 11.44
C HIS A 26 -1.96 -16.50 10.29
N LEU A 27 -2.19 -17.65 9.65
CA LEU A 27 -3.25 -17.81 8.64
C LEU A 27 -4.63 -17.58 9.24
N LYS A 28 -5.00 -18.24 10.35
CA LYS A 28 -6.28 -18.03 11.02
C LYS A 28 -6.51 -16.58 11.43
N LYS A 29 -5.46 -15.90 11.92
CA LYS A 29 -5.53 -14.46 12.25
C LYS A 29 -5.70 -13.59 11.00
N HIS A 30 -5.05 -13.96 9.89
CA HIS A 30 -5.14 -13.25 8.62
C HIS A 30 -6.50 -13.46 7.95
N GLU A 31 -7.09 -14.64 8.01
CA GLU A 31 -8.39 -14.94 7.39
C GLU A 31 -9.51 -14.05 7.94
N LYS A 32 -9.47 -13.77 9.25
CA LYS A 32 -10.37 -12.80 9.88
C LYS A 32 -10.29 -11.41 9.25
N THR A 33 -9.16 -11.05 8.64
CA THR A 33 -9.00 -9.73 7.99
C THR A 33 -9.81 -9.60 6.70
N HIS A 34 -10.20 -10.71 6.07
CA HIS A 34 -11.07 -10.74 4.89
C HIS A 34 -12.55 -10.59 5.25
N ASN A 35 -12.93 -10.78 6.51
CA ASN A 35 -14.31 -10.68 6.95
C ASN A 35 -14.61 -9.31 7.60
N GLU A 36 -15.14 -8.39 6.81
CA GLU A 36 -15.52 -7.05 7.28
C GLU A 36 -16.62 -7.12 8.37
N ALA A 37 -17.50 -8.14 8.34
CA ALA A 37 -18.57 -8.31 9.33
C ALA A 37 -18.04 -8.70 10.72
N GLU A 38 -16.83 -9.25 10.82
CA GLU A 38 -16.18 -9.56 12.10
C GLU A 38 -15.52 -8.34 12.77
N ARG A 39 -15.50 -7.17 12.10
CA ARG A 39 -14.99 -5.92 12.69
C ARG A 39 -16.03 -5.30 13.62
N LYS A 40 -16.17 -5.84 14.83
CA LYS A 40 -17.18 -5.43 15.80
C LYS A 40 -16.83 -4.15 16.58
N HIS A 41 -15.57 -3.73 16.58
CA HIS A 41 -15.11 -2.60 17.39
C HIS A 41 -14.96 -1.34 16.54
N GLU A 42 -15.85 -0.37 16.73
CA GLU A 42 -15.85 0.89 15.97
C GLU A 42 -15.15 2.03 16.72
N CYS A 43 -14.37 2.82 15.99
CA CYS A 43 -13.84 4.09 16.48
C CYS A 43 -14.91 5.17 16.37
N THR A 44 -15.29 5.75 17.50
CA THR A 44 -16.29 6.83 17.57
C THR A 44 -15.83 8.14 16.91
N GLU A 45 -14.53 8.34 16.72
CA GLU A 45 -13.98 9.58 16.13
C GLU A 45 -13.90 9.54 14.60
N CYS A 46 -13.81 8.36 13.97
CA CYS A 46 -13.68 8.25 12.51
C CYS A 46 -14.43 7.07 11.87
N SER A 47 -15.29 6.40 12.63
CA SER A 47 -16.12 5.26 12.23
C SER A 47 -15.35 4.07 11.63
N LYS A 48 -14.03 4.00 11.85
CA LYS A 48 -13.22 2.86 11.43
C LYS A 48 -13.50 1.66 12.33
N ARG A 49 -13.67 0.49 11.71
CA ARG A 49 -13.98 -0.76 12.40
C ARG A 49 -12.74 -1.67 12.51
N PHE A 50 -12.61 -2.35 13.64
CA PHE A 50 -11.49 -3.22 13.99
C PHE A 50 -11.99 -4.58 14.50
N HIS A 51 -11.21 -5.64 14.25
CA HIS A 51 -11.53 -7.02 14.65
C HIS A 51 -11.39 -7.26 16.17
N THR A 52 -10.64 -6.41 16.88
CA THR A 52 -10.37 -6.57 18.32
C THR A 52 -10.34 -5.22 19.02
N GLY A 53 -10.78 -5.18 20.28
CA GLY A 53 -10.72 -3.99 21.13
C GLY A 53 -9.29 -3.45 21.34
N GLU A 54 -8.28 -4.31 21.37
CA GLU A 54 -6.87 -3.88 21.50
C GLU A 54 -6.40 -3.04 20.31
N LEU A 55 -6.76 -3.47 19.08
CA LEU A 55 -6.46 -2.71 17.85
C LEU A 55 -7.20 -1.38 17.83
N LEU A 56 -8.46 -1.34 18.28
CA LEU A 56 -9.21 -0.08 18.44
C LEU A 56 -8.50 0.85 19.43
N ARG A 57 -8.10 0.34 20.60
CA ARG A 57 -7.39 1.13 21.62
C ARG A 57 -6.08 1.70 21.09
N LYS A 58 -5.29 0.89 20.37
CA LYS A 58 -4.05 1.35 19.69
C LYS A 58 -4.35 2.42 18.63
N HIS A 59 -5.43 2.26 17.88
CA HIS A 59 -5.85 3.23 16.88
C HIS A 59 -6.29 4.57 17.50
N GLN A 60 -7.02 4.56 18.62
CA GLN A 60 -7.44 5.78 19.32
C GLN A 60 -6.26 6.66 19.75
N ILE A 61 -5.07 6.08 19.97
CA ILE A 61 -3.86 6.84 20.25
C ILE A 61 -3.49 7.76 19.05
N VAL A 62 -3.79 7.34 17.82
CA VAL A 62 -3.51 8.14 16.60
C VAL A 62 -4.30 9.45 16.59
N HIS A 63 -5.48 9.50 17.21
CA HIS A 63 -6.28 10.72 17.32
C HIS A 63 -5.73 11.67 18.38
N ARG A 64 -5.11 11.14 19.44
CA ARG A 64 -4.51 11.92 20.53
C ARG A 64 -3.10 12.43 20.23
N ILE A 65 -2.36 11.75 19.35
CA ILE A 65 -1.01 12.17 18.98
C ILE A 65 -1.11 13.35 18.01
N PRO A 66 -0.57 14.54 18.34
CA PRO A 66 -0.39 15.58 17.35
C PRO A 66 0.47 14.99 16.24
N LYS A 67 -0.02 15.03 14.99
CA LYS A 67 0.73 14.54 13.83
C LYS A 67 2.05 15.31 13.78
N LYS A 68 3.12 14.72 14.32
CA LYS A 68 4.45 15.32 14.33
C LYS A 68 4.85 15.48 12.87
N SER A 69 4.71 16.71 12.42
CA SER A 69 4.94 17.06 11.06
C SER A 69 6.42 17.45 10.94
N ILE A 70 7.02 17.04 9.84
CA ILE A 70 8.45 17.22 9.61
C ILE A 70 8.58 18.07 8.37
N ILE A 71 9.31 19.18 8.51
CA ILE A 71 9.43 20.20 7.49
C ILE A 71 10.67 19.88 6.64
N CYS A 72 10.54 19.98 5.33
CA CYS A 72 11.68 20.00 4.44
C CYS A 72 12.42 21.33 4.59
N ASP A 73 13.66 21.28 5.03
CA ASP A 73 14.61 22.40 5.09
C ASP A 73 14.85 23.12 3.75
N VAL A 74 14.71 22.43 2.62
CA VAL A 74 14.93 23.02 1.29
C VAL A 74 13.72 23.80 0.76
N CYS A 75 12.49 23.35 1.00
CA CYS A 75 11.29 23.97 0.38
C CYS A 75 10.10 24.17 1.33
N ASN A 76 10.32 24.03 2.64
CA ASN A 76 9.35 24.18 3.72
C ASN A 76 8.08 23.34 3.60
N LYS A 77 8.07 22.31 2.74
CA LYS A 77 6.95 21.37 2.65
C LYS A 77 6.89 20.47 3.88
N THR A 78 5.66 20.26 4.35
CA THR A 78 5.36 19.52 5.57
C THR A 78 5.00 18.07 5.27
N TYR A 79 5.57 17.13 6.01
CA TYR A 79 5.38 15.69 5.85
C TYR A 79 4.97 15.02 7.16
N SER A 80 4.16 13.97 7.08
CA SER A 80 3.68 13.23 8.26
C SER A 80 4.64 12.15 8.77
N SER A 81 5.76 11.92 8.09
CA SER A 81 6.76 10.91 8.49
C SER A 81 8.15 11.23 7.94
N THR A 82 9.19 10.75 8.63
CA THR A 82 10.59 10.85 8.21
C THR A 82 10.82 10.16 6.86
N GLY A 83 10.23 8.99 6.65
CA GLY A 83 10.31 8.27 5.37
C GLY A 83 9.71 9.03 4.19
N ALA A 84 8.58 9.73 4.40
CA ALA A 84 7.98 10.57 3.38
C ALA A 84 8.86 11.79 3.06
N LEU A 85 9.42 12.43 4.08
CA LEU A 85 10.37 13.53 3.89
C LEU A 85 11.65 13.05 3.17
N ALA A 86 12.21 11.91 3.54
CA ALA A 86 13.41 11.36 2.90
C ALA A 86 13.16 11.05 1.41
N LYS A 87 12.00 10.47 1.08
CA LYS A 87 11.59 10.25 -0.33
C LYS A 87 11.44 11.59 -1.07
N HIS A 88 10.89 12.61 -0.41
CA HIS A 88 10.77 13.93 -1.01
C HIS A 88 12.14 14.59 -1.25
N LYS A 89 13.07 14.52 -0.28
CA LYS A 89 14.40 15.13 -0.39
C LYS A 89 15.19 14.62 -1.60
N ARG A 90 14.99 13.36 -2.01
CA ARG A 90 15.58 12.79 -3.24
C ARG A 90 15.22 13.57 -4.51
N LYS A 91 14.10 14.30 -4.52
CA LYS A 91 13.72 15.17 -5.65
C LYS A 91 14.59 16.41 -5.75
N HIS A 92 15.18 16.87 -4.65
CA HIS A 92 16.12 17.99 -4.64
C HIS A 92 17.50 17.56 -5.12
N GLU A 93 17.92 16.33 -4.79
CA GLU A 93 19.25 15.81 -5.15
C GLU A 93 19.38 15.38 -6.63
N SER A 94 18.33 15.43 -7.45
CA SER A 94 18.32 15.02 -8.88
C SER A 94 18.90 13.62 -9.19
N ALA A 95 19.26 12.83 -8.19
CA ALA A 95 19.85 11.51 -8.32
C ALA A 95 18.76 10.50 -8.71
N LYS A 96 18.48 10.39 -10.00
CA LYS A 96 17.61 9.35 -10.55
C LYS A 96 18.37 8.02 -10.48
N ARG A 97 17.88 7.09 -9.66
CA ARG A 97 18.55 5.81 -9.36
C ARG A 97 18.07 4.64 -10.20
N PHE A 98 16.87 4.74 -10.76
CA PHE A 98 16.23 3.65 -11.47
C PHE A 98 16.06 4.02 -12.93
N THR A 99 16.92 3.51 -13.79
CA THR A 99 16.90 3.76 -15.24
C THR A 99 16.27 2.58 -15.97
N CYS A 100 15.33 2.87 -16.86
CA CYS A 100 14.70 1.86 -17.69
C CYS A 100 15.67 1.34 -18.76
N PRO A 101 15.89 0.02 -18.87
CA PRO A 101 16.79 -0.53 -19.89
C PRO A 101 16.21 -0.43 -21.31
N HIS A 102 14.90 -0.24 -21.47
CA HIS A 102 14.25 -0.21 -22.78
C HIS A 102 14.15 1.19 -23.40
N CYS A 103 14.05 2.24 -22.57
CA CYS A 103 13.88 3.62 -23.05
C CYS A 103 14.74 4.65 -22.32
N TYR A 104 15.63 4.21 -21.41
CA TYR A 104 16.56 5.04 -20.66
C TYR A 104 15.91 6.12 -19.78
N GLN A 105 14.58 6.11 -19.65
CA GLN A 105 13.86 6.98 -18.73
C GLN A 105 14.24 6.65 -17.29
N SER A 106 14.56 7.68 -16.51
CA SER A 106 15.08 7.52 -15.15
C SER A 106 14.11 8.03 -14.09
N PHE A 107 14.06 7.34 -12.94
CA PHE A 107 13.14 7.57 -11.83
C PHE A 107 13.89 7.71 -10.50
N ASP A 108 13.33 8.52 -9.60
CA ASP A 108 13.83 8.79 -8.24
C ASP A 108 13.39 7.71 -7.23
N LEU A 109 12.33 6.97 -7.54
CA LEU A 109 11.72 5.97 -6.67
C LEU A 109 11.46 4.64 -7.41
N SER A 110 11.52 3.54 -6.65
CA SER A 110 11.29 2.19 -7.20
C SER A 110 9.82 1.96 -7.62
N ASP A 111 8.83 2.54 -6.94
CA ASP A 111 7.42 2.24 -7.25
C ASP A 111 7.00 2.82 -8.62
N PRO A 112 7.28 4.10 -8.95
CA PRO A 112 7.06 4.63 -10.29
C PRO A 112 7.83 3.86 -11.37
N PHE A 113 9.07 3.45 -11.08
CA PHE A 113 9.87 2.64 -11.99
C PHE A 113 9.22 1.29 -12.31
N LYS A 114 8.78 0.54 -11.30
CA LYS A 114 8.07 -0.73 -11.49
C LYS A 114 6.77 -0.58 -12.27
N ILE A 115 6.00 0.49 -12.01
CA ILE A 115 4.79 0.78 -12.79
C ILE A 115 5.12 1.12 -14.25
N HIS A 116 6.24 1.83 -14.47
CA HIS A 116 6.73 2.13 -15.81
C HIS A 116 7.12 0.87 -16.58
N LEU A 117 7.87 -0.08 -15.97
CA LEU A 117 8.27 -1.32 -16.63
C LEU A 117 7.09 -2.14 -17.17
N ARG A 118 5.96 -2.15 -16.43
CA ARG A 118 4.72 -2.81 -16.88
C ARG A 118 4.21 -2.30 -18.24
N LYS A 119 4.56 -1.07 -18.65
CA LYS A 119 4.19 -0.53 -19.96
C LYS A 119 4.94 -1.25 -21.09
N HIS A 120 6.20 -1.60 -20.88
CA HIS A 120 7.00 -2.34 -21.87
C HIS A 120 6.52 -3.79 -22.01
N GLU A 121 6.13 -4.40 -20.89
CA GLU A 121 5.62 -5.78 -20.84
C GLU A 121 4.12 -5.88 -21.16
N ASN A 122 3.45 -4.76 -21.45
CA ASN A 122 2.00 -4.66 -21.63
C ASN A 122 1.17 -5.22 -20.46
N LEU A 123 1.73 -5.29 -19.26
CA LEU A 123 1.06 -5.81 -18.07
C LEU A 123 0.06 -4.78 -17.51
N LYS A 124 -1.21 -5.16 -17.49
CA LYS A 124 -2.31 -4.35 -16.96
C LYS A 124 -3.09 -5.11 -15.89
N PRO A 125 -2.51 -5.32 -14.69
CA PRO A 125 -3.09 -6.19 -13.67
C PRO A 125 -4.35 -5.62 -13.01
N PHE A 126 -4.72 -4.37 -13.29
CA PHE A 126 -5.88 -3.72 -12.67
C PHE A 126 -7.02 -3.55 -13.69
N GLY A 127 -8.01 -4.44 -13.64
CA GLY A 127 -9.24 -4.32 -14.40
C GLY A 127 -10.22 -3.33 -13.77
N CYS A 128 -10.99 -2.64 -14.61
CA CYS A 128 -12.18 -1.92 -14.19
C CYS A 128 -13.31 -2.92 -13.86
N SER A 129 -14.08 -2.66 -12.81
CA SER A 129 -15.24 -3.50 -12.43
C SER A 129 -16.48 -3.24 -13.29
N TYR A 130 -16.56 -2.09 -13.96
CA TYR A 130 -17.72 -1.67 -14.75
C TYR A 130 -17.53 -1.89 -16.26
N CYS A 131 -16.30 -2.10 -16.73
CA CYS A 131 -16.01 -2.33 -18.14
C CYS A 131 -14.73 -3.15 -18.33
N PHE A 132 -14.48 -3.61 -19.56
CA PHE A 132 -13.32 -4.46 -19.88
C PHE A 132 -11.96 -3.73 -19.93
N LYS A 133 -11.88 -2.46 -19.54
CA LYS A 133 -10.62 -1.71 -19.58
C LYS A 133 -9.69 -2.14 -18.45
N GLN A 134 -8.41 -2.31 -18.79
CA GLN A 134 -7.35 -2.66 -17.85
C GLN A 134 -6.27 -1.58 -17.79
N PHE A 135 -5.60 -1.46 -16.63
CA PHE A 135 -4.65 -0.40 -16.33
C PHE A 135 -3.38 -0.92 -15.66
N THR A 136 -2.27 -0.17 -15.82
CA THR A 136 -0.95 -0.51 -15.27
C THR A 136 -0.81 -0.22 -13.77
N SER A 137 -1.71 0.59 -13.20
CA SER A 137 -1.74 0.91 -11.77
C SER A 137 -3.16 1.09 -11.23
N ARG A 138 -3.34 0.78 -9.94
CA ARG A 138 -4.62 0.92 -9.23
C ARG A 138 -5.14 2.36 -9.22
N SER A 139 -4.26 3.35 -9.06
CA SER A 139 -4.65 4.77 -9.04
C SER A 139 -5.25 5.23 -10.38
N VAL A 140 -4.70 4.77 -11.50
CA VAL A 140 -5.23 5.09 -12.84
C VAL A 140 -6.58 4.39 -13.06
N CYS A 141 -6.72 3.13 -12.66
CA CYS A 141 -8.01 2.42 -12.72
C CYS A 141 -9.08 3.12 -11.87
N ARG A 142 -8.74 3.49 -10.62
CA ARG A 142 -9.66 4.22 -9.73
C ARG A 142 -10.11 5.55 -10.35
N ARG A 143 -9.18 6.32 -10.90
CA ARG A 143 -9.52 7.59 -11.58
C ARG A 143 -10.41 7.35 -12.80
N HIS A 144 -10.18 6.28 -13.56
CA HIS A 144 -11.07 5.91 -14.66
C HIS A 144 -12.49 5.62 -14.17
N VAL A 145 -12.64 4.82 -13.10
CA VAL A 145 -13.94 4.54 -12.50
C VAL A 145 -14.63 5.83 -12.04
N GLN A 146 -13.90 6.69 -11.34
CA GLN A 146 -14.41 7.96 -10.83
C GLN A 146 -14.87 8.95 -11.90
N LEU A 147 -14.28 8.92 -13.10
CA LEU A 147 -14.61 9.88 -14.16
C LEU A 147 -15.60 9.32 -15.18
N MET A 148 -15.63 8.01 -15.36
CA MET A 148 -16.39 7.38 -16.45
C MET A 148 -17.60 6.59 -15.97
N HIS A 149 -17.60 6.13 -14.71
CA HIS A 149 -18.63 5.22 -14.17
C HIS A 149 -19.32 5.78 -12.93
N GLU A 150 -18.61 6.57 -12.13
CA GLU A 150 -19.20 7.34 -11.02
C GLU A 150 -19.46 8.75 -11.55
N LYS A 151 -20.70 9.10 -11.88
CA LYS A 151 -21.04 10.50 -12.12
C LYS A 151 -20.71 11.26 -10.83
N SER A 152 -19.95 12.36 -10.95
CA SER A 152 -19.77 13.33 -9.88
C SER A 152 -21.14 13.60 -9.25
N GLY A 153 -21.36 13.11 -8.03
CA GLY A 153 -22.56 13.42 -7.28
C GLY A 153 -22.65 14.94 -7.14
N ASP A 154 -23.81 15.46 -7.50
CA ASP A 154 -24.28 16.82 -7.22
C ASP A 154 -23.74 17.37 -5.90
N LYS A 155 -23.30 18.63 -5.96
CA LYS A 155 -23.21 19.48 -4.77
C LYS A 155 -24.60 19.85 -4.31
#